data_AF-Q9PTW1-F1
#
_entry.id   AF-Q9PTW1-F1
#
_cell.length_a   1.000
_cell.length_b   1.000
_cell.length_c   1.000
_cell.angle_alpha   90.00
_cell.angle_beta   90.00
_cell.angle_gamma   90.00
#
_symmetry.space_group_name_H-M   'P 1'
#
loop_
_entity.id
_entity.type
_entity.pdbx_description
1 polymer ?
#
loop_
_entity_poly.entity_id
_entity_poly.type
_entity_poly.pdbx_seq_one_letter_code
_entity_poly.pdbx_strand_id
1 'polypeptide(L)'
;FGFAWPEELECSRLVNCDETAPATAPVTTNAHGTQKTPGQTRRDYGFWCPRHLHTSNGQGYKFLGIDQCAPPCPNMYFKNYELDVAKSFIGIVSIFCLCATLFTFLTFLIDVKRFRYPERPIIYYSVCYSIVSLMYFIGFLLGNRTACNKADDKLEIGETVVLGSQNKACTVLFMVLYFFTMAGTIWWVI
;
A
#
# COMPACT_ATOMS: atom_id res chain seq x y z
N PHE A 1 5.22 -14.79 24.06
CA PHE A 1 6.66 -14.63 23.81
C PHE A 1 7.39 -15.44 24.87
N GLY A 2 7.87 -16.64 24.52
CA GLY A 2 8.43 -17.62 25.45
C GLY A 2 9.70 -18.26 24.90
N PHE A 3 10.52 -17.45 24.23
CA PHE A 3 11.82 -17.89 23.74
C PHE A 3 12.77 -17.93 24.94
N ALA A 4 13.23 -19.12 25.32
CA ALA A 4 14.32 -19.26 26.26
C ALA A 4 15.60 -18.81 25.55
N TRP A 5 16.34 -17.89 26.18
CA TRP A 5 17.61 -17.46 25.64
C TRP A 5 18.59 -18.64 25.64
N PRO A 6 19.46 -18.75 24.62
CA PRO A 6 20.58 -19.68 24.64
C PRO A 6 21.45 -19.44 25.89
N GLU A 7 22.00 -20.51 26.47
CA GLU A 7 22.79 -20.44 27.73
C GLU A 7 24.01 -19.50 27.62
N GLU A 8 24.48 -19.22 26.40
CA GLU A 8 25.61 -18.32 26.16
C GLU A 8 25.26 -16.84 26.41
N LEU A 9 23.97 -16.51 26.44
CA LEU A 9 23.45 -15.14 26.61
C LEU A 9 22.82 -14.92 28.00
N GLU A 10 22.97 -15.86 28.93
CA GLU A 10 22.56 -15.63 30.31
C GLU A 10 23.43 -14.54 30.97
N CYS A 11 22.79 -13.57 31.62
CA CYS A 11 23.45 -12.45 32.31
C CYS A 11 24.54 -12.88 33.29
N SER A 12 24.47 -14.10 33.84
CA SER A 12 25.48 -14.67 34.74
C SER A 12 26.81 -14.99 34.04
N ARG A 13 26.80 -15.24 32.73
CA ARG A 13 27.99 -15.52 31.93
C ARG A 13 28.59 -14.29 31.25
N LEU A 14 27.86 -13.18 31.23
CA LEU A 14 28.34 -11.93 30.67
C LEU A 14 29.26 -11.25 31.70
N VAL A 15 30.53 -11.02 31.33
CA VAL A 15 31.46 -10.26 32.17
C VAL A 15 30.97 -8.82 32.25
N ASN A 16 30.78 -8.32 33.48
CA ASN A 16 30.49 -6.90 33.69
C ASN A 16 31.70 -6.08 33.24
N CYS A 17 31.52 -5.34 32.14
CA CYS A 17 32.49 -4.35 31.72
C CYS A 17 32.42 -3.16 32.69
N ASP A 18 33.21 -3.22 33.76
CA ASP A 18 33.51 -2.02 34.54
C ASP A 18 34.29 -1.05 33.65
N GLU A 19 33.90 0.23 33.66
CA GLU A 19 34.45 1.30 32.80
C GLU A 19 35.94 1.61 33.07
N THR A 20 36.62 0.81 33.90
CA THR A 20 38.02 1.02 34.32
C THR A 20 39.01 -0.07 33.87
N ALA A 21 38.61 -1.06 33.07
CA ALA A 21 39.54 -2.06 32.52
C ALA A 21 39.82 -1.86 31.01
N PRO A 22 41.09 -1.86 30.55
CA PRO A 22 41.40 -1.74 29.13
C PRO A 22 40.93 -3.00 28.39
N ALA A 23 40.24 -2.78 27.28
CA ALA A 23 39.69 -3.81 26.41
C ALA A 23 40.76 -4.69 25.77
N THR A 24 41.34 -5.64 26.51
CA THR A 24 42.09 -6.77 25.94
C THR A 24 42.16 -7.91 26.94
N ALA A 25 41.26 -8.89 26.81
CA ALA A 25 41.56 -10.27 27.18
C ALA A 25 41.76 -11.05 25.85
N PRO A 26 42.94 -11.62 25.58
CA PRO A 26 43.16 -12.38 24.37
C PRO A 26 42.52 -13.77 24.53
N VAL A 27 41.55 -14.08 23.67
CA VAL A 27 41.08 -15.46 23.49
C VAL A 27 42.20 -16.20 22.76
N THR A 28 42.97 -16.98 23.53
CA THR A 28 44.02 -17.86 23.03
C THR A 28 43.37 -19.03 22.29
N THR A 29 43.14 -18.86 20.98
CA THR A 29 42.92 -19.99 20.07
C THR A 29 44.00 -19.97 19.02
N ASN A 30 44.89 -20.95 19.13
CA ASN A 30 45.92 -21.27 18.15
C ASN A 30 45.25 -21.60 16.80
N ALA A 31 45.28 -20.68 15.85
CA ALA A 31 45.07 -20.96 14.44
C ALA A 31 45.88 -19.98 13.59
N HIS A 32 46.64 -20.55 12.66
CA HIS A 32 47.58 -19.87 11.76
C HIS A 32 46.99 -18.67 11.02
N GLY A 33 47.71 -17.55 11.10
CA GLY A 33 47.98 -16.56 10.04
C GLY A 33 46.83 -16.12 9.14
N THR A 34 46.26 -14.93 9.41
CA THR A 34 45.83 -14.01 8.35
C THR A 34 45.90 -12.55 8.85
N GLN A 35 46.65 -11.71 8.13
CA GLN A 35 46.65 -10.25 8.26
C GLN A 35 45.38 -9.64 7.65
N LYS A 36 45.03 -8.42 8.12
CA LYS A 36 43.94 -7.46 7.73
C LYS A 36 42.70 -7.58 8.62
N THR A 37 42.13 -6.51 9.21
CA THR A 37 41.88 -5.13 8.72
C THR A 37 41.60 -4.19 9.92
N PRO A 38 41.97 -2.89 9.87
CA PRO A 38 41.61 -1.91 10.89
C PRO A 38 40.13 -1.50 10.78
N GLY A 39 39.46 -1.35 11.93
CA GLY A 39 38.15 -0.68 12.02
C GLY A 39 36.94 -1.62 12.02
N GLN A 40 36.68 -2.27 13.16
CA GLN A 40 35.31 -2.67 13.50
C GLN A 40 34.55 -1.41 13.92
N THR A 41 34.10 -0.64 12.93
CA THR A 41 33.00 0.30 13.15
C THR A 41 31.80 -0.53 13.57
N ARG A 42 31.28 -0.28 14.78
CA ARG A 42 30.00 -0.79 15.27
C ARG A 42 28.95 -0.57 14.18
N ARG A 43 28.64 -1.62 13.41
CA ARG A 43 27.57 -1.58 12.41
C ARG A 43 26.28 -1.61 13.23
N ASP A 44 25.72 -0.43 13.50
CA ASP A 44 24.33 -0.34 13.94
C ASP A 44 23.50 -0.91 12.79
N TYR A 45 23.12 -2.18 12.93
CA TYR A 45 22.08 -2.79 12.12
C TYR A 45 20.78 -2.08 12.48
N GLY A 46 20.59 -0.90 11.88
CA GLY A 46 19.30 -0.22 11.91
C GLY A 46 18.22 -1.13 11.35
N PHE A 47 16.97 -0.68 11.43
CA PHE A 47 15.84 -1.42 10.90
C PHE A 47 16.10 -1.77 9.41
N TRP A 48 16.24 -3.07 9.11
CA TRP A 48 16.52 -3.57 7.77
C TRP A 48 15.21 -4.01 7.11
N CYS A 49 14.98 -3.56 5.87
CA CYS A 49 13.78 -3.94 5.13
C CYS A 49 13.88 -5.43 4.72
N PRO A 50 12.94 -6.28 5.13
CA PRO A 50 12.89 -7.66 4.67
C PRO A 50 12.79 -7.73 3.14
N ARG A 51 13.44 -8.72 2.51
CA ARG A 51 13.42 -8.86 1.03
C ARG A 51 12.02 -8.86 0.42
N HIS A 52 11.05 -9.46 1.10
CA HIS A 52 9.66 -9.52 0.63
C HIS A 52 8.94 -8.15 0.61
N LEU A 53 9.48 -7.13 1.27
CA LEU A 53 8.99 -5.73 1.23
C LEU A 53 9.93 -4.81 0.44
N HIS A 54 11.05 -5.34 -0.07
CA HIS A 54 12.01 -4.55 -0.82
C HIS A 54 11.42 -4.18 -2.18
N THR A 55 11.64 -2.95 -2.61
CA THR A 55 11.14 -2.45 -3.89
C THR A 55 12.29 -2.21 -4.86
N SER A 56 11.98 -2.16 -6.15
CA SER A 56 12.96 -1.84 -7.18
C SER A 56 13.65 -0.49 -6.93
N ASN A 57 14.97 -0.46 -7.13
CA ASN A 57 15.80 0.75 -6.99
C ASN A 57 15.27 1.88 -7.88
N GLY A 58 15.10 3.07 -7.32
CA GLY A 58 14.74 4.30 -8.06
C GLY A 58 13.30 4.79 -7.84
N GLN A 59 12.54 4.11 -6.98
CA GLN A 59 11.13 4.39 -6.77
C GLN A 59 10.82 5.37 -5.63
N GLY A 60 11.83 5.79 -4.86
CA GLY A 60 11.69 6.76 -3.76
C GLY A 60 10.74 6.31 -2.65
N TYR A 61 10.39 5.03 -2.58
CA TYR A 61 9.53 4.50 -1.54
C TYR A 61 10.27 4.50 -0.21
N LYS A 62 9.60 5.03 0.81
CA LYS A 62 10.12 5.08 2.17
C LYS A 62 9.06 4.53 3.10
N PHE A 63 9.43 3.50 3.84
CA PHE A 63 8.56 2.89 4.82
C PHE A 63 9.33 2.75 6.14
N LEU A 64 8.73 3.23 7.24
CA LEU A 64 9.37 3.29 8.56
C LEU A 64 10.73 4.01 8.60
N GLY A 65 10.95 4.97 7.69
CA GLY A 65 12.21 5.70 7.61
C GLY A 65 13.32 4.97 6.84
N ILE A 66 13.04 3.77 6.34
CA ILE A 66 13.95 2.98 5.50
C ILE A 66 13.63 3.25 4.04
N ASP A 67 14.63 3.63 3.26
CA ASP A 67 14.49 3.83 1.83
C ASP A 67 14.37 2.46 1.10
N GLN A 68 13.63 2.45 -0.01
CA GLN A 68 13.33 1.27 -0.84
C GLN A 68 12.51 0.17 -0.15
N CYS A 69 11.72 0.54 0.85
CA CYS A 69 10.80 -0.36 1.53
C CYS A 69 9.36 0.10 1.30
N ALA A 70 8.45 -0.84 1.06
CA ALA A 70 7.02 -0.56 0.87
C ALA A 70 6.17 -1.57 1.67
N PRO A 71 4.98 -1.16 2.17
CA PRO A 71 4.11 -2.06 2.91
C PRO A 71 3.55 -3.18 2.01
N PRO A 72 3.24 -4.35 2.58
CA PRO A 72 2.62 -5.44 1.83
C PRO A 72 1.23 -5.04 1.31
N CYS A 73 0.90 -5.49 0.11
CA CYS A 73 -0.36 -5.14 -0.55
C CYS A 73 -1.62 -5.72 0.11
N PRO A 74 -1.67 -7.01 0.48
CA PRO A 74 -2.67 -7.45 1.43
C PRO A 74 -2.44 -6.71 2.75
N ASN A 75 -3.43 -5.92 3.16
CA ASN A 75 -3.36 -5.15 4.40
C ASN A 75 -2.97 -6.06 5.57
N MET A 76 -1.94 -5.68 6.36
CA MET A 76 -1.51 -6.47 7.53
C MET A 76 -2.61 -6.67 8.58
N TYR A 77 -3.63 -5.81 8.59
CA TYR A 77 -4.70 -5.82 9.59
C TYR A 77 -5.93 -6.63 9.20
N PHE A 78 -6.13 -6.90 7.90
CA PHE A 78 -7.35 -7.54 7.40
C PHE A 78 -7.03 -8.91 6.82
N LYS A 79 -7.92 -9.87 7.05
CA LYS A 79 -7.78 -11.17 6.39
C LYS A 79 -8.22 -11.06 4.94
N ASN A 80 -7.68 -11.93 4.08
CA ASN A 80 -8.05 -11.98 2.66
C ASN A 80 -9.57 -12.13 2.46
N TYR A 81 -10.24 -12.90 3.32
CA TYR A 81 -11.70 -13.06 3.26
C TYR A 81 -12.46 -11.74 3.48
N GLU A 82 -11.98 -10.87 4.38
CA GLU A 82 -12.63 -9.58 4.68
C GLU A 82 -12.46 -8.61 3.50
N LEU A 83 -11.26 -8.64 2.89
CA LEU A 83 -10.97 -7.84 1.71
C LEU A 83 -11.83 -8.26 0.52
N ASP A 84 -12.03 -9.56 0.32
CA ASP A 84 -12.85 -10.05 -0.79
C ASP A 84 -14.34 -9.73 -0.58
N VAL A 85 -14.85 -9.86 0.64
CA VAL A 85 -16.21 -9.43 0.98
C VAL A 85 -16.39 -7.93 0.71
N ALA A 86 -15.44 -7.09 1.13
CA ALA A 86 -15.50 -5.65 0.88
C ALA A 86 -15.47 -5.31 -0.62
N LYS A 87 -14.58 -5.95 -1.40
CA LYS A 87 -14.52 -5.76 -2.85
C LYS A 87 -15.81 -6.17 -3.54
N SER A 88 -16.36 -7.34 -3.20
CA SER A 88 -17.63 -7.82 -3.75
C SER A 88 -18.79 -6.90 -3.41
N PHE A 89 -18.85 -6.39 -2.18
CA PHE A 89 -19.89 -5.43 -1.78
C PHE A 89 -19.83 -4.15 -2.61
N ILE A 90 -18.65 -3.53 -2.72
CA ILE A 90 -18.45 -2.31 -3.52
C ILE A 90 -18.78 -2.58 -5.00
N GLY A 91 -18.35 -3.73 -5.53
CA GLY A 91 -18.64 -4.15 -6.90
C GLY A 91 -20.15 -4.24 -7.17
N ILE A 92 -20.89 -4.96 -6.33
CA ILE A 92 -22.35 -5.14 -6.49
C ILE A 92 -23.09 -3.81 -6.39
N VAL A 93 -22.77 -2.98 -5.38
CA VAL A 93 -23.40 -1.67 -5.20
C VAL A 93 -23.11 -0.74 -6.39
N SER A 94 -21.87 -0.76 -6.90
CA SER A 94 -21.49 0.06 -8.06
C SER A 94 -22.26 -0.33 -9.33
N ILE A 95 -22.50 -1.63 -9.57
CA ILE A 95 -23.26 -2.11 -10.73
C ILE A 95 -24.71 -1.65 -10.64
N PHE A 96 -25.35 -1.83 -9.47
CA PHE A 96 -26.74 -1.39 -9.28
C PHE A 96 -26.87 0.13 -9.49
N CYS A 97 -25.95 0.91 -8.93
CA CYS A 97 -25.93 2.36 -9.10
C CYS A 97 -25.67 2.77 -10.56
N LEU A 98 -24.76 2.09 -11.26
CA LEU A 98 -24.48 2.33 -12.67
C LEU A 98 -25.71 2.04 -13.54
N CYS A 99 -26.41 0.92 -13.32
CA CYS A 99 -27.63 0.60 -14.05
C CYS A 99 -28.72 1.66 -13.83
N ALA A 100 -28.97 2.06 -12.58
CA ALA A 100 -29.98 3.05 -12.24
C ALA A 100 -29.66 4.44 -12.84
N THR A 101 -28.43 4.91 -12.69
CA THR A 101 -28.00 6.22 -13.21
C THR A 101 -27.91 6.24 -14.73
N LEU A 102 -27.49 5.14 -15.37
CA LEU A 102 -27.46 5.01 -16.82
C LEU A 102 -28.88 5.01 -17.41
N PHE A 103 -29.83 4.35 -16.74
CA PHE A 103 -31.24 4.45 -17.12
C PHE A 103 -31.77 5.89 -17.03
N THR A 104 -31.47 6.60 -15.94
CA THR A 104 -31.84 8.03 -15.80
C THR A 104 -31.20 8.89 -16.88
N PHE A 105 -29.92 8.66 -17.18
CA PHE A 105 -29.20 9.40 -18.22
C PHE A 105 -29.76 9.13 -19.62
N LEU A 106 -30.04 7.87 -19.96
CA LEU A 106 -30.67 7.51 -21.23
C LEU A 106 -32.08 8.12 -21.35
N THR A 107 -32.86 8.08 -20.27
CA THR A 107 -34.19 8.72 -20.22
C THR A 107 -34.08 10.21 -20.49
N PHE A 108 -33.10 10.89 -19.88
CA PHE A 108 -32.83 12.29 -20.14
C PHE A 108 -32.45 12.56 -21.60
N LEU A 109 -31.60 11.73 -22.21
CA LEU A 109 -31.23 11.88 -23.63
C LEU A 109 -32.40 11.69 -24.59
N ILE A 110 -33.36 10.81 -24.26
CA ILE A 110 -34.54 10.58 -25.09
C ILE A 110 -35.50 11.78 -25.03
N ASP A 111 -35.70 12.38 -23.85
CA ASP A 111 -36.62 13.50 -23.68
C ASP A 111 -35.99 14.72 -22.98
N VAL A 112 -34.95 15.27 -23.62
CA VAL A 112 -34.25 16.49 -23.16
C VAL A 112 -35.20 17.70 -23.08
N LYS A 113 -36.27 17.69 -23.90
CA LYS A 113 -37.21 18.81 -24.02
C LYS A 113 -38.22 18.87 -22.88
N ARG A 114 -38.45 17.77 -22.16
CA ARG A 114 -39.33 17.73 -20.98
C ARG A 114 -38.73 18.49 -19.79
N PHE A 115 -37.42 18.39 -19.57
CA PHE A 115 -36.77 18.88 -18.36
C PHE A 115 -36.41 20.38 -18.44
N ARG A 116 -37.39 21.23 -18.16
CA ARG A 116 -37.20 22.69 -18.03
C ARG A 116 -36.76 22.99 -16.59
N TYR A 117 -35.77 23.85 -16.39
CA TYR A 117 -35.26 24.27 -15.07
C TYR A 117 -36.44 24.50 -14.10
N PRO A 118 -36.58 23.76 -12.96
CA PRO A 118 -35.58 23.50 -11.91
C PRO A 118 -34.95 22.08 -11.85
N GLU A 119 -35.27 21.20 -12.80
CA GLU A 119 -34.90 19.76 -12.74
C GLU A 119 -33.50 19.44 -13.30
N ARG A 120 -32.81 20.44 -13.86
CA ARG A 120 -31.48 20.28 -14.49
C ARG A 120 -30.33 19.94 -13.54
N PRO A 121 -30.21 20.50 -12.31
CA PRO A 121 -29.15 20.12 -11.37
C PRO A 121 -29.15 18.63 -11.02
N ILE A 122 -30.33 18.03 -10.89
CA ILE A 122 -30.51 16.60 -10.57
C ILE A 122 -29.92 15.72 -11.69
N ILE A 123 -30.07 16.13 -12.94
CA ILE A 123 -29.51 15.38 -14.08
C ILE A 123 -27.99 15.44 -14.05
N TYR A 124 -27.39 16.62 -13.83
CA TYR A 124 -25.94 16.74 -13.72
C TYR A 124 -25.39 15.92 -12.55
N TYR A 125 -26.08 15.92 -11.41
CA TYR A 125 -25.78 15.04 -10.27
C TYR A 125 -25.77 13.57 -10.71
N SER A 126 -26.82 13.10 -11.38
CA SER A 126 -26.90 11.71 -11.86
C SER A 126 -25.76 11.33 -12.82
N VAL A 127 -25.33 12.25 -13.69
CA VAL A 127 -24.20 12.05 -14.61
C VAL A 127 -22.87 11.97 -13.87
N CYS A 128 -22.64 12.82 -12.87
CA CYS A 128 -21.44 12.73 -12.06
C CYS A 128 -21.36 11.37 -11.34
N TYR A 129 -22.47 10.92 -10.75
CA TYR A 129 -22.51 9.64 -10.03
C TYR A 129 -22.49 8.42 -10.95
N SER A 130 -22.93 8.52 -12.21
CA SER A 130 -22.76 7.44 -13.19
C SER A 130 -21.27 7.22 -13.52
N ILE A 131 -20.51 8.30 -13.70
CA ILE A 131 -19.07 8.23 -13.95
C ILE A 131 -18.34 7.70 -12.70
N VAL A 132 -18.70 8.15 -11.49
CA VAL A 132 -18.14 7.63 -10.24
C VAL A 132 -18.41 6.13 -10.11
N SER A 133 -19.64 5.68 -10.38
CA SER A 133 -20.01 4.26 -10.33
C SER A 133 -19.25 3.44 -11.37
N LEU A 134 -19.05 3.98 -12.57
CA LEU A 134 -18.25 3.35 -13.61
C LEU A 134 -16.79 3.19 -13.17
N MET A 135 -16.21 4.19 -12.51
CA MET A 135 -14.84 4.10 -12.00
C MET A 135 -14.71 3.04 -10.89
N TYR A 136 -15.69 2.91 -9.99
CA TYR A 136 -15.70 1.82 -9.01
C TYR A 136 -15.84 0.45 -9.66
N PHE A 137 -16.68 0.34 -10.70
CA PHE A 137 -16.82 -0.90 -11.46
C PHE A 137 -15.51 -1.29 -12.18
N ILE A 138 -14.84 -0.32 -12.82
CA ILE A 138 -13.52 -0.52 -13.42
C ILE A 138 -12.51 -0.93 -12.35
N GLY A 139 -12.51 -0.29 -11.18
CA GLY A 139 -11.66 -0.66 -10.04
C GLY A 139 -11.88 -2.11 -9.59
N PHE A 140 -13.14 -2.56 -9.54
CA PHE A 140 -13.48 -3.95 -9.23
C PHE A 140 -12.93 -4.93 -10.28
N LEU A 141 -13.04 -4.61 -11.58
CA LEU A 141 -12.51 -5.45 -12.66
C LEU A 141 -10.97 -5.53 -12.66
N LEU A 142 -10.28 -4.43 -12.37
CA LEU A 142 -8.82 -4.42 -12.30
C LEU A 142 -8.30 -5.10 -11.02
N GLY A 143 -9.14 -5.20 -9.99
CA GLY A 143 -8.83 -5.89 -8.74
C GLY A 143 -7.58 -5.33 -8.06
N ASN A 144 -6.76 -6.22 -7.50
CA ASN A 144 -5.53 -5.83 -6.81
C ASN A 144 -4.43 -5.29 -7.75
N ARG A 145 -4.53 -5.44 -9.08
CA ARG A 145 -3.44 -5.08 -9.99
C ARG A 145 -3.19 -3.57 -10.10
N THR A 146 -4.18 -2.75 -9.76
CA THR A 146 -4.03 -1.28 -9.76
C THR A 146 -3.33 -0.79 -8.51
N ALA A 147 -3.62 -1.39 -7.36
CA ALA A 147 -3.09 -0.99 -6.05
C ALA A 147 -1.78 -1.70 -5.69
N CYS A 148 -1.56 -2.93 -6.19
CA CYS A 148 -0.38 -3.72 -5.92
C CYS A 148 0.60 -3.69 -7.08
N ASN A 149 1.90 -3.58 -6.76
CA ASN A 149 2.95 -4.00 -7.68
C ASN A 149 2.96 -5.53 -7.74
N LYS A 150 3.21 -6.09 -8.93
CA LYS A 150 3.39 -7.53 -9.09
C LYS A 150 4.62 -7.98 -8.29
N ALA A 151 4.46 -9.09 -7.57
CA ALA A 151 5.58 -9.81 -6.99
C ALA A 151 6.58 -10.20 -8.10
N ASP A 152 7.87 -10.03 -7.83
CA ASP A 152 8.93 -10.56 -8.67
C ASP A 152 9.54 -11.77 -7.97
N ASP A 153 9.11 -12.94 -8.42
CA ASP A 153 9.51 -14.25 -7.87
C ASP A 153 11.03 -14.47 -8.02
N LYS A 154 11.68 -13.80 -8.99
CA LYS A 154 13.14 -13.90 -9.16
C LYS A 154 13.91 -13.12 -8.11
N LEU A 155 13.29 -12.12 -7.50
CA LEU A 155 13.94 -11.23 -6.53
C LEU A 155 13.44 -11.44 -5.09
N GLU A 156 12.59 -12.46 -4.88
CA GLU A 156 11.92 -12.72 -3.59
C GLU A 156 11.13 -11.51 -3.07
N ILE A 157 10.66 -10.64 -3.99
CA ILE A 157 9.87 -9.45 -3.66
C ILE A 157 8.39 -9.84 -3.63
N GLY A 158 7.75 -9.64 -2.48
CA GLY A 158 6.32 -9.86 -2.31
C GLY A 158 5.49 -8.76 -2.96
N GLU A 159 4.18 -8.95 -2.99
CA GLU A 159 3.25 -7.92 -3.47
C GLU A 159 3.30 -6.70 -2.53
N THR A 160 3.77 -5.56 -3.04
CA THR A 160 3.87 -4.30 -2.29
C THR A 160 2.82 -3.29 -2.78
N VAL A 161 2.35 -2.43 -1.88
CA VAL A 161 1.44 -1.34 -2.24
C VAL A 161 2.18 -0.31 -3.09
N VAL A 162 1.52 0.17 -4.14
CA VAL A 162 2.07 1.26 -4.95
C VAL A 162 2.00 2.57 -4.17
N LEU A 163 3.15 3.15 -3.90
CA LEU A 163 3.24 4.48 -3.31
C LEU A 163 3.28 5.55 -4.42
N GLY A 164 2.57 6.65 -4.21
CA GLY A 164 2.60 7.79 -5.12
C GLY A 164 2.10 7.48 -6.55
N SER A 165 2.82 7.99 -7.55
CA SER A 165 2.34 8.11 -8.95
C SER A 165 2.78 6.95 -9.86
N GLN A 166 3.35 5.87 -9.32
CA GLN A 166 4.02 4.88 -10.17
C GLN A 166 3.05 4.05 -11.01
N ASN A 167 1.88 3.73 -10.44
CA ASN A 167 0.78 3.19 -11.23
C ASN A 167 -0.06 4.31 -11.78
N LYS A 168 0.25 4.69 -13.03
CA LYS A 168 -0.55 5.66 -13.81
C LYS A 168 -2.04 5.34 -13.79
N ALA A 169 -2.40 4.05 -13.86
CA ALA A 169 -3.80 3.60 -13.82
C ALA A 169 -4.47 3.95 -12.48
N CYS A 170 -3.80 3.73 -11.35
CA CYS A 170 -4.33 4.08 -10.03
C CYS A 170 -4.49 5.60 -9.88
N THR A 171 -3.50 6.37 -10.32
CA THR A 171 -3.56 7.84 -10.29
C THR A 171 -4.72 8.39 -11.12
N VAL A 172 -4.92 7.86 -12.34
CA VAL A 172 -6.02 8.31 -13.21
C VAL A 172 -7.37 7.95 -12.61
N LEU A 173 -7.55 6.73 -12.10
CA LEU A 173 -8.78 6.32 -11.43
C LEU A 173 -9.08 7.23 -10.22
N PHE A 174 -8.07 7.52 -9.41
CA PHE A 174 -8.20 8.42 -8.27
C PHE A 174 -8.60 9.84 -8.70
N MET A 175 -7.93 10.41 -9.71
CA MET A 175 -8.23 11.75 -10.20
C MET A 175 -9.66 11.87 -10.73
N VAL A 176 -10.12 10.90 -11.52
CA VAL A 176 -11.49 10.89 -12.06
C VAL A 176 -12.50 10.73 -10.93
N LEU A 177 -12.32 9.77 -10.03
CA LEU A 177 -13.19 9.57 -8.87
C LEU A 177 -13.29 10.84 -8.02
N TYR A 178 -12.16 11.46 -7.70
CA TYR A 178 -12.11 12.67 -6.88
C TYR A 178 -12.85 13.83 -7.54
N PHE A 179 -12.56 14.12 -8.82
CA PHE A 179 -13.17 15.23 -9.55
C PHE A 179 -14.69 15.09 -9.62
N PHE A 180 -15.19 13.92 -10.04
CA PHE A 180 -16.64 13.72 -10.19
C PHE A 180 -17.38 13.58 -8.86
N THR A 181 -16.72 13.08 -7.81
CA THR A 181 -17.30 13.08 -6.46
C THR A 181 -17.47 14.51 -5.95
N MET A 182 -16.44 15.36 -6.09
CA MET A 182 -16.52 16.76 -5.68
C MET A 182 -17.56 17.53 -6.50
N ALA A 183 -17.57 17.35 -7.83
CA ALA A 183 -18.59 17.93 -8.68
C ALA A 183 -20.01 17.48 -8.28
N GLY A 184 -20.20 16.18 -7.99
CA GLY A 184 -21.47 15.64 -7.51
C GLY A 184 -21.92 16.26 -6.19
N THR A 185 -21.01 16.49 -5.24
CA THR A 185 -21.35 17.18 -3.98
C THR A 185 -21.74 18.65 -4.19
N ILE A 186 -21.11 19.33 -5.15
CA ILE A 186 -21.46 20.72 -5.49
C ILE A 186 -22.84 20.79 -6.14
N TRP A 187 -23.13 19.91 -7.10
CA TRP A 187 -24.46 19.82 -7.74
C TRP A 187 -25.58 19.40 -6.81
N TRP A 188 -25.27 18.73 -5.70
CA TRP A 188 -26.26 18.43 -4.66
C TRP A 188 -26.65 19.66 -3.83
N VAL A 189 -25.71 20.60 -3.66
CA VAL A 189 -25.93 21.82 -2.87
C VAL A 189 -26.61 22.91 -3.70
N ILE A 190 -26.32 22.96 -5.02
CA ILE A 190 -26.96 23.87 -5.98
C ILE A 190 -28.40 23.45 -6.25
#